data_AF-A0A6C0DTL5-F1
#
_entry.id   AF-A0A6C0DTL5-F1
#
_cell.length_a   1.000
_cell.length_b   1.000
_cell.length_c   1.000
_cell.angle_alpha   90.00
_cell.angle_beta   90.00
_cell.angle_gamma   90.00
#
_symmetry.space_group_name_H-M   'P 1'
#
loop_
_entity.id
_entity.type
_entity.pdbx_description
1 polymer ?
#
loop_
_entity_poly.entity_id
_entity_poly.type
_entity_poly.pdbx_seq_one_letter_code
_entity_poly.pdbx_strand_id
1 'polypeptide(L)'
;MILHSSAERIGTKTLNRLPQEETRIWINLLGSLRYSLPCPLCKKHYTEYLSSTPIIDINQAFIREWLYNLHNQVNSRIDKPNTIAIEQIPEIYSKPFNFTHHYNIVIEQMNRALRLGWSKREDIQKTIRNLQELKGFYDFF
;
A
#
# COMPACT_ATOMS: atom_id res chain seq x y z
N MET A 1 -7.51 -2.25 -0.25
CA MET A 1 -7.66 -3.27 -1.31
C MET A 1 -6.31 -3.55 -1.95
N ILE A 2 -5.76 -2.72 -2.85
CA ILE A 2 -4.48 -3.02 -3.55
C ILE A 2 -3.33 -3.42 -2.62
N LEU A 3 -3.02 -2.61 -1.58
CA LEU A 3 -1.91 -2.92 -0.66
C LEU A 3 -2.16 -4.20 0.16
N HIS A 4 -3.35 -4.36 0.74
CA HIS A 4 -3.70 -5.56 1.52
C HIS A 4 -3.68 -6.83 0.65
N SER A 5 -4.29 -6.79 -0.53
CA SER A 5 -4.27 -7.94 -1.45
C SER A 5 -2.86 -8.27 -1.97
N SER A 6 -2.04 -7.26 -2.22
CA SER A 6 -0.62 -7.46 -2.57
C SER A 6 0.19 -8.03 -1.41
N ALA A 7 -0.07 -7.58 -0.17
CA ALA A 7 0.65 -8.06 1.02
C ALA A 7 0.47 -9.57 1.21
N GLU A 8 -0.73 -10.11 0.98
CA GLU A 8 -1.01 -11.55 1.06
C GLU A 8 -0.27 -12.39 0.00
N ARG A 9 0.41 -11.77 -0.97
CA ARG A 9 1.14 -12.45 -2.06
C ARG A 9 2.67 -12.33 -1.96
N ILE A 10 3.18 -11.59 -0.97
CA ILE A 10 4.62 -11.44 -0.71
C ILE A 10 5.26 -12.82 -0.55
N GLY A 11 6.39 -13.06 -1.23
CA GLY A 11 7.15 -14.31 -1.13
C GLY A 11 6.48 -15.55 -1.73
N THR A 12 5.43 -15.39 -2.55
CA THR A 12 4.82 -16.54 -3.25
C THR A 12 5.79 -17.14 -4.29
N LYS A 13 5.76 -18.48 -4.46
CA LYS A 13 6.81 -19.27 -5.18
C LYS A 13 7.16 -18.78 -6.60
N THR A 14 6.22 -18.15 -7.31
CA THR A 14 6.47 -17.55 -8.64
C THR A 14 7.48 -16.40 -8.58
N LEU A 15 7.61 -15.75 -7.42
CA LEU A 15 8.37 -14.52 -7.18
C LEU A 15 9.67 -14.72 -6.37
N ASN A 16 9.90 -15.94 -5.87
CA ASN A 16 11.13 -16.32 -5.15
C ASN A 16 12.42 -16.14 -5.97
N ARG A 17 12.33 -15.77 -7.26
CA ARG A 17 13.47 -15.49 -8.12
C ARG A 17 14.05 -14.08 -7.94
N LEU A 18 13.33 -13.14 -7.30
CA LEU A 18 13.76 -11.75 -7.11
C LEU A 18 13.36 -11.16 -5.73
N PRO A 19 13.66 -11.81 -4.60
CA PRO A 19 13.21 -11.35 -3.28
C PRO A 19 13.78 -9.98 -2.88
N GLN A 20 14.99 -9.64 -3.33
CA GLN A 20 15.59 -8.32 -3.09
C GLN A 20 14.84 -7.21 -3.83
N GLU A 21 14.35 -7.48 -5.04
CA GLU A 21 13.58 -6.50 -5.81
C GLU A 21 12.18 -6.29 -5.22
N GLU A 22 11.49 -7.37 -4.83
CA GLU A 22 10.19 -7.28 -4.15
C GLU A 22 10.31 -6.43 -2.87
N THR A 23 11.33 -6.72 -2.05
CA THR A 23 11.66 -5.94 -0.84
C THR A 23 11.90 -4.46 -1.16
N ARG A 24 12.73 -4.16 -2.16
CA ARG A 24 13.03 -2.79 -2.60
C ARG A 24 11.76 -2.06 -3.03
N ILE A 25 10.90 -2.70 -3.82
CA ILE A 25 9.66 -2.12 -4.34
C ILE A 25 8.72 -1.79 -3.18
N TRP A 26 8.53 -2.70 -2.23
CA TRP A 26 7.68 -2.46 -1.05
C TRP A 26 8.17 -1.30 -0.19
N ILE A 27 9.46 -1.26 0.13
CA ILE A 27 10.07 -0.16 0.89
C ILE A 27 9.86 1.16 0.17
N ASN A 28 10.15 1.20 -1.14
CA ASN A 28 10.01 2.42 -1.94
C ASN A 28 8.55 2.86 -2.08
N LEU A 29 7.63 1.91 -2.29
CA LEU A 29 6.20 2.18 -2.40
C LEU A 29 5.67 2.78 -1.10
N LEU A 30 5.77 2.05 0.00
CA LEU A 30 5.24 2.48 1.30
C LEU A 30 5.94 3.75 1.78
N GLY A 31 7.25 3.87 1.54
CA GLY A 31 8.01 5.09 1.84
C GLY A 31 7.56 6.30 1.02
N SER A 32 7.13 6.12 -0.24
CA SER A 32 6.69 7.21 -1.11
C SER A 32 5.30 7.77 -0.77
N LEU A 33 4.42 6.96 -0.16
CA LEU A 33 3.05 7.35 0.17
C LEU A 33 2.97 8.57 1.10
N ARG A 34 3.97 8.77 1.96
CA ARG A 34 4.07 9.96 2.84
C ARG A 34 4.14 11.28 2.08
N TYR A 35 4.45 11.25 0.78
CA TYR A 35 4.51 12.44 -0.07
C TYR A 35 3.41 12.48 -1.13
N SER A 36 2.83 11.33 -1.48
CA SER A 36 1.96 11.19 -2.65
C SER A 36 0.49 10.89 -2.36
N LEU A 37 0.13 10.56 -1.11
CA LEU A 37 -1.27 10.30 -0.78
C LEU A 37 -2.18 11.47 -1.20
N PRO A 38 -3.34 11.19 -1.82
CA PRO A 38 -4.14 12.18 -2.52
C PRO A 38 -4.99 13.08 -1.60
N CYS A 39 -4.79 12.99 -0.28
CA CYS A 39 -5.46 13.81 0.72
C CYS A 39 -4.39 14.39 1.66
N PRO A 40 -4.30 15.71 1.84
CA PRO A 40 -3.31 16.33 2.72
C PRO A 40 -3.36 15.82 4.17
N LEU A 41 -4.57 15.62 4.72
CA LEU A 41 -4.74 15.13 6.08
C LEU A 41 -4.30 13.66 6.20
N CYS A 42 -4.68 12.81 5.25
CA CYS A 42 -4.22 11.42 5.22
C CYS A 42 -2.70 11.33 5.07
N LYS A 43 -2.11 12.22 4.27
CA LYS A 43 -0.65 12.31 4.09
C LYS A 43 0.06 12.65 5.40
N LYS A 44 -0.45 13.62 6.15
CA LYS A 44 0.05 13.98 7.48
C LYS A 44 0.00 12.78 8.44
N HIS A 45 -1.17 12.17 8.59
CA HIS A 45 -1.35 11.03 9.50
C HIS A 45 -0.49 9.81 9.11
N TYR A 46 -0.41 9.52 7.81
CA TYR A 46 0.45 8.44 7.32
C TYR A 46 1.93 8.74 7.58
N THR A 47 2.36 10.00 7.42
CA THR A 47 3.73 10.41 7.73
C THR A 47 4.04 10.20 9.21
N GLU A 48 3.15 10.62 10.10
CA GLU A 48 3.28 10.41 11.54
C GLU A 48 3.36 8.92 11.89
N TYR A 49 2.45 8.11 11.34
CA TYR A 49 2.42 6.67 11.55
C TYR A 49 3.70 5.98 11.06
N LEU A 50 4.15 6.29 9.85
CA LEU A 50 5.37 5.72 9.29
C LEU A 50 6.61 6.12 10.12
N SER A 51 6.62 7.33 10.69
CA SER A 51 7.69 7.78 11.58
C SER A 51 7.69 7.07 12.93
N SER A 52 6.52 6.80 13.53
CA SER A 52 6.41 6.08 14.80
C SER A 52 6.51 4.56 14.67
N THR A 53 6.17 4.04 13.51
CA THR A 53 6.07 2.60 13.23
C THR A 53 6.80 2.32 11.92
N PRO A 54 8.13 2.39 11.89
CA PRO A 54 8.92 2.20 10.68
C PRO A 54 8.78 0.77 10.16
N ILE A 55 8.92 0.63 8.83
CA ILE A 55 8.97 -0.68 8.17
C ILE A 55 10.38 -1.22 8.35
N ILE A 56 10.52 -2.25 9.19
CA ILE A 56 11.82 -2.86 9.52
C ILE A 56 12.06 -4.19 8.80
N ASP A 57 11.01 -4.77 8.23
CA ASP A 57 11.07 -6.04 7.52
C ASP A 57 10.03 -6.08 6.39
N ILE A 58 10.34 -6.83 5.32
CA ILE A 58 9.41 -7.11 4.22
C ILE A 58 9.21 -8.62 4.17
N ASN A 59 8.30 -9.10 5.01
CA ASN A 59 7.71 -10.43 4.89
C ASN A 59 6.18 -10.32 4.94
N GLN A 60 5.49 -11.36 4.48
CA GLN A 60 4.02 -11.37 4.38
C GLN A 60 3.36 -11.03 5.74
N ALA A 61 3.77 -11.68 6.82
CA ALA A 61 3.16 -11.50 8.14
C ALA A 61 3.39 -10.07 8.67
N PHE A 62 4.62 -9.56 8.56
CA PHE A 62 4.96 -8.22 9.01
C PHE A 62 4.16 -7.15 8.25
N ILE A 63 4.12 -7.22 6.91
CA ILE A 63 3.42 -6.21 6.11
C ILE A 63 1.90 -6.31 6.31
N ARG A 64 1.36 -7.52 6.48
CA ARG A 64 -0.05 -7.73 6.86
C ARG A 64 -0.38 -6.99 8.15
N GLU A 65 0.38 -7.27 9.22
CA GLU A 65 0.15 -6.66 10.53
C GLU A 65 0.35 -5.14 10.48
N TRP A 66 1.38 -4.67 9.80
CA TRP A 66 1.68 -3.25 9.66
C TRP A 66 0.55 -2.48 8.98
N LEU A 67 0.03 -3.00 7.86
CA LEU A 67 -1.10 -2.41 7.13
C LEU A 67 -2.42 -2.52 7.91
N TYR A 68 -2.61 -3.62 8.64
CA TYR A 68 -3.76 -3.82 9.52
C TYR A 68 -3.80 -2.75 10.63
N ASN A 69 -2.70 -2.56 11.33
CA ASN A 69 -2.56 -1.56 12.39
C ASN A 69 -2.73 -0.13 11.86
N LEU A 70 -2.18 0.18 10.67
CA LEU A 70 -2.38 1.46 10.00
C LEU A 70 -3.87 1.73 9.75
N HIS A 71 -4.58 0.76 9.16
CA HIS A 71 -6.02 0.91 8.89
C HIS A 71 -6.85 1.03 10.17
N ASN A 72 -6.53 0.29 11.22
CA ASN A 72 -7.22 0.41 12.50
C ASN A 72 -7.00 1.78 13.13
N GLN A 73 -5.81 2.36 13.01
CA GLN A 73 -5.56 3.73 13.46
C GLN A 73 -6.38 4.74 12.64
N VAL A 74 -6.49 4.55 11.32
CA VAL A 74 -7.34 5.40 10.46
C VAL A 74 -8.81 5.28 10.88
N ASN A 75 -9.31 4.06 11.08
CA ASN A 75 -10.68 3.79 11.51
C ASN A 75 -11.01 4.48 12.85
N SER A 76 -10.14 4.34 13.86
CA SER A 76 -10.33 4.99 15.16
C SER A 76 -10.38 6.51 15.07
N ARG A 77 -9.66 7.13 14.12
CA ARG A 77 -9.68 8.60 13.92
C ARG A 77 -10.98 9.11 13.30
N ILE A 78 -11.75 8.24 12.65
CA ILE A 78 -13.01 8.59 11.96
C ILE A 78 -14.23 7.91 12.61
N ASP A 79 -14.06 7.45 13.87
CA ASP A 79 -15.07 6.73 14.65
C ASP A 79 -15.69 5.53 13.91
N LYS A 80 -14.90 4.90 13.03
CA LYS A 80 -15.31 3.68 12.34
C LYS A 80 -14.96 2.47 13.20
N PRO A 81 -15.91 1.57 13.49
CA PRO A 81 -15.62 0.37 14.28
C PRO A 81 -14.59 -0.54 13.60
N ASN A 82 -13.63 -1.04 14.38
CA ASN A 82 -12.67 -2.06 13.95
C ASN A 82 -13.32 -3.44 14.06
N THR A 83 -14.09 -3.83 13.05
CA THR A 83 -14.87 -5.08 13.04
C THR A 83 -14.13 -6.27 12.45
N ILE A 84 -12.97 -6.04 11.83
CA ILE A 84 -12.18 -7.09 11.18
C ILE A 84 -11.04 -7.45 12.13
N ALA A 85 -10.98 -8.71 12.55
CA ALA A 85 -9.85 -9.25 13.30
C ALA A 85 -8.68 -9.58 12.35
N ILE A 86 -7.45 -9.55 12.85
CA ILE A 86 -6.26 -9.77 12.00
C ILE A 86 -6.26 -11.18 11.36
N GLU A 87 -6.84 -12.15 12.05
CA GLU A 87 -6.99 -13.55 11.60
C GLU A 87 -7.90 -13.66 10.38
N GLN A 88 -8.79 -12.69 10.14
CA GLN A 88 -9.71 -12.64 9.00
C GLN A 88 -9.07 -12.00 7.77
N ILE A 89 -7.92 -11.32 7.91
CA ILE A 89 -7.25 -10.62 6.80
C ILE A 89 -6.88 -11.58 5.65
N PRO A 90 -6.29 -12.77 5.89
CA PRO A 90 -6.00 -13.71 4.81
C PRO A 90 -7.26 -14.11 4.04
N GLU A 91 -8.36 -14.42 4.73
CA GLU A 91 -9.62 -14.81 4.09
C GLU A 91 -10.18 -13.69 3.20
N ILE A 92 -10.11 -12.44 3.65
CA ILE A 92 -10.66 -11.28 2.94
C ILE A 92 -9.79 -10.94 1.71
N TYR A 93 -8.47 -10.92 1.86
CA TYR A 93 -7.56 -10.31 0.87
C TYR A 93 -6.76 -11.28 0.01
N SER A 94 -6.75 -12.58 0.33
CA SER A 94 -6.11 -13.61 -0.50
C SER A 94 -6.93 -13.97 -1.74
N LYS A 95 -8.20 -13.56 -1.80
CA LYS A 95 -9.07 -13.76 -2.96
C LYS A 95 -8.44 -13.15 -4.23
N PRO A 96 -8.71 -13.71 -5.43
CA PRO A 96 -8.31 -13.09 -6.69
C PRO A 96 -8.78 -11.64 -6.75
N PHE A 97 -7.91 -10.74 -7.20
CA PHE A 97 -8.22 -9.33 -7.35
C PHE A 97 -7.59 -8.81 -8.64
N ASN A 98 -8.25 -7.85 -9.28
CA ASN A 98 -7.76 -7.23 -10.50
C ASN A 98 -6.83 -6.08 -10.14
N PHE A 99 -5.51 -6.31 -10.18
CA PHE A 99 -4.53 -5.29 -9.81
C PHE A 99 -4.66 -4.08 -10.72
N THR A 100 -4.76 -4.30 -12.04
CA THR A 100 -4.92 -3.24 -13.04
C THR A 100 -6.08 -2.29 -12.72
N HIS A 101 -7.24 -2.82 -12.34
CA HIS A 101 -8.41 -2.02 -12.00
C HIS A 101 -8.15 -1.09 -10.82
N HIS A 102 -7.59 -1.61 -9.72
CA HIS A 102 -7.28 -0.78 -8.55
C HIS A 102 -6.12 0.17 -8.78
N TYR A 103 -5.14 -0.23 -9.57
CA TYR A 103 -4.05 0.64 -10.00
C TYR A 103 -4.56 1.88 -10.74
N ASN A 104 -5.53 1.70 -11.66
CA ASN A 104 -6.16 2.81 -12.38
C ASN A 104 -6.90 3.77 -11.44
N ILE A 105 -7.63 3.24 -10.45
CA ILE A 105 -8.28 4.07 -9.42
C ILE A 105 -7.23 4.90 -8.66
N VAL A 106 -6.11 4.30 -8.26
CA VAL A 106 -5.04 5.01 -7.56
C VAL A 106 -4.45 6.12 -8.41
N ILE A 107 -4.16 5.86 -9.69
CA ILE A 107 -3.67 6.89 -10.62
C ILE A 107 -4.65 8.04 -10.74
N GLU A 108 -5.94 7.75 -10.88
CA GLU A 108 -6.97 8.79 -10.99
C GLU A 108 -6.98 9.72 -9.78
N GLN A 109 -6.95 9.15 -8.56
CA GLN A 109 -6.92 9.92 -7.33
C GLN A 109 -5.61 10.72 -7.18
N MET A 110 -4.46 10.14 -7.56
CA MET A 110 -3.17 10.83 -7.55
C MET A 110 -3.13 12.00 -8.55
N ASN A 111 -3.67 11.81 -9.75
CA ASN A 111 -3.78 12.87 -10.75
C ASN A 111 -4.71 13.98 -10.27
N ARG A 112 -5.80 13.64 -9.57
CA ARG A 112 -6.65 14.64 -8.92
C ARG A 112 -5.88 15.45 -7.88
N ALA A 113 -5.10 14.80 -7.03
CA ALA A 113 -4.28 15.49 -6.02
C ALA A 113 -3.23 16.42 -6.65
N LEU A 114 -2.65 16.02 -7.79
CA LEU A 114 -1.74 16.88 -8.56
C LEU A 114 -2.45 18.14 -9.07
N ARG A 115 -3.64 17.99 -9.66
CA ARG A 115 -4.44 19.14 -10.15
C ARG A 115 -4.84 20.10 -9.04
N LEU A 116 -5.10 19.57 -7.84
CA LEU A 116 -5.45 20.37 -6.65
C LEU A 116 -4.22 20.97 -5.95
N GLY A 117 -3.00 20.72 -6.42
CA GLY A 117 -1.77 21.19 -5.79
C GLY A 117 -1.43 20.51 -4.45
N TRP A 118 -2.09 19.40 -4.13
CA TRP A 118 -1.90 18.68 -2.87
C TRP A 118 -0.67 17.77 -2.85
N SER A 119 -0.16 17.39 -4.03
CA SER A 119 1.03 16.54 -4.20
C SER A 119 1.88 17.08 -5.34
N LYS A 120 3.21 16.95 -5.22
CA LYS A 120 4.11 17.30 -6.33
C LYS A 120 4.11 16.22 -7.40
N ARG A 121 4.39 16.62 -8.64
CA ARG A 121 4.48 15.70 -9.78
C ARG A 121 5.51 14.60 -9.56
N GLU A 122 6.68 14.95 -9.02
CA GLU A 122 7.77 14.01 -8.75
C GLU A 122 7.39 12.91 -7.74
N ASP A 123 6.67 13.28 -6.68
CA ASP A 123 6.21 12.36 -5.63
C ASP A 123 5.17 11.36 -6.17
N ILE A 124 4.22 11.87 -6.96
CA ILE A 124 3.22 11.05 -7.64
C ILE A 124 3.91 10.09 -8.61
N GLN A 125 4.81 10.58 -9.46
CA GLN A 125 5.52 9.75 -10.43
C GLN A 125 6.35 8.64 -9.76
N LYS A 126 7.03 8.95 -8.64
CA LYS A 126 7.77 7.94 -7.87
C LYS A 126 6.83 6.83 -7.38
N THR A 127 5.68 7.20 -6.83
CA THR A 127 4.71 6.23 -6.30
C THR A 127 4.09 5.38 -7.40
N ILE A 128 3.70 6.00 -8.53
CA ILE A 128 3.15 5.30 -9.69
C ILE A 128 4.18 4.31 -10.26
N ARG A 129 5.47 4.67 -10.36
CA ARG A 129 6.52 3.75 -10.79
C ARG A 129 6.62 2.52 -9.89
N ASN A 130 6.65 2.71 -8.57
CA ASN A 130 6.69 1.59 -7.63
C ASN A 130 5.43 0.70 -7.73
N LEU A 131 4.25 1.29 -7.92
CA LEU A 131 3.01 0.53 -8.14
C LEU A 131 3.03 -0.25 -9.47
N GLN A 132 3.60 0.33 -10.52
CA GLN A 132 3.76 -0.32 -11.82
C GLN A 132 4.77 -1.48 -11.75
N GLU A 133 5.87 -1.32 -10.99
CA GLU A 133 6.80 -2.41 -10.70
C GLU A 133 6.09 -3.51 -9.91
N LEU A 134 5.37 -3.14 -8.85
CA LEU A 134 4.59 -4.09 -8.02
C LEU A 134 3.51 -4.84 -8.82
N LYS A 135 2.91 -4.18 -9.81
CA LYS A 135 1.96 -4.79 -10.74
C LYS A 135 2.57 -6.00 -11.44
N GLY A 136 3.81 -5.90 -11.90
CA GLY A 136 4.53 -7.02 -12.54
C GLY A 136 4.71 -8.23 -11.63
N PHE A 137 4.62 -8.04 -10.31
CA PHE A 137 4.70 -9.12 -9.33
C PHE A 137 3.35 -9.74 -9.00
N TYR A 138 2.22 -9.05 -9.17
CA TYR A 138 0.94 -9.53 -8.62
C TYR A 138 -0.26 -9.49 -9.58
N ASP A 139 -0.10 -8.98 -10.80
CA ASP A 139 -1.15 -8.92 -11.84
C ASP A 139 -1.12 -10.19 -12.70
N PHE A 140 -1.53 -11.32 -12.11
CA PHE A 140 -1.55 -12.64 -12.77
C PHE A 140 -2.95 -13.09 -13.19
N PHE A 141 -3.93 -12.18 -13.26
CA PHE A 141 -5.30 -12.45 -13.68
C PHE A 141 -5.73 -11.55 -14.82
#